data_AF-A0A8J7U5L9-F1
#
_entry.id   AF-A0A8J7U5L9-F1
#
_cell.length_a   1.000
_cell.length_b   1.000
_cell.length_c   1.000
_cell.angle_alpha   90.00
_cell.angle_beta   90.00
_cell.angle_gamma   90.00
#
_symmetry.space_group_name_H-M   'P 1'
#
loop_
_entity.id
_entity.type
_entity.pdbx_description
1 polymer ?
#
loop_
_entity_poly.entity_id
_entity_poly.type
_entity_poly.pdbx_seq_one_letter_code
_entity_poly.pdbx_strand_id
1 'polypeptide(L)'
;MMMPFLLCLYLSPPTFDPGKVSFELVYRDEVSPYSVQSAFVLPNEPLDLTLRHQGGATFKLHAPTLTVSQVKEQQWQLSAPPEPGRHEAVIHREDTGEQVRLNVFVMEPFAKVKNGMLHGYRIGTYPDKPLNNNPIYLPPRGFVKVTKDDLDVKVSPHFTLGRFLCKQKSDFPKYLVLRPRLLRKLEYLLEEVNRQGLACSSFYIMSAFRTPYYNHAIGNVRYSRHQWGGAVDFYIDEKPKDGYPDDLNGDGTIDHHDSMVLYRLIDNLSQRRDYRAFVGGLGRYRKTAAHGPFVHVDVRGFKARWGE
;
A
#
# COMPACT_ATOMS: atom_id res chain seq x y z
N MET A 1 -21.91 41.43 -40.30
CA MET A 1 -22.33 40.72 -39.06
C MET A 1 -21.60 39.38 -39.05
N MET A 2 -20.45 39.30 -38.37
CA MET A 2 -19.62 38.08 -38.30
C MET A 2 -19.94 37.34 -37.00
N MET A 3 -20.40 36.10 -37.10
CA MET A 3 -20.57 35.18 -35.97
C MET A 3 -19.19 34.70 -35.50
N PRO A 4 -18.86 34.77 -34.20
CA PRO A 4 -17.65 34.17 -33.69
C PRO A 4 -17.86 32.66 -33.55
N PHE A 5 -17.02 31.87 -34.22
CA PHE A 5 -16.87 30.45 -33.95
C PHE A 5 -16.21 30.29 -32.58
N LEU A 6 -16.96 29.82 -31.59
CA LEU A 6 -16.39 29.36 -30.32
C LEU A 6 -15.66 28.05 -30.58
N LEU A 7 -14.33 28.10 -30.62
CA LEU A 7 -13.47 26.93 -30.63
C LEU A 7 -13.50 26.32 -29.22
N CYS A 8 -14.41 25.38 -28.97
CA CYS A 8 -14.34 24.53 -27.78
C CYS A 8 -13.11 23.64 -27.88
N LEU A 9 -12.03 24.06 -27.22
CA LEU A 9 -10.89 23.19 -26.91
C LEU A 9 -11.39 22.09 -25.97
N TYR A 10 -11.65 20.91 -26.53
CA TYR A 10 -11.78 19.69 -25.74
C TYR A 10 -10.41 19.39 -25.13
N LEU A 11 -10.17 19.88 -23.91
CA LEU A 11 -9.10 19.38 -23.07
C LEU A 11 -9.46 17.92 -22.76
N SER A 12 -8.75 16.97 -23.40
CA SER A 12 -8.77 15.58 -22.97
C SER A 12 -8.47 15.57 -21.46
N PRO A 13 -9.25 14.83 -20.65
CA PRO A 13 -8.95 14.72 -19.23
C PRO A 13 -7.50 14.26 -19.08
N PRO A 14 -6.75 14.77 -18.08
CA PRO A 14 -5.38 14.37 -17.87
C PRO A 14 -5.31 12.85 -17.75
N THR A 15 -4.50 12.22 -18.59
CA THR A 15 -4.22 10.79 -18.55
C THR A 15 -3.68 10.43 -17.17
N PHE A 16 -4.22 9.40 -16.53
CA PHE A 16 -3.74 8.90 -15.25
C PHE A 16 -2.24 8.58 -15.32
N ASP A 17 -1.44 9.20 -14.45
CA ASP A 17 -0.01 8.90 -14.30
C ASP A 17 0.15 7.73 -13.32
N PRO A 18 0.65 6.55 -13.76
CA PRO A 18 0.83 5.39 -12.88
C PRO A 18 2.00 5.57 -11.88
N GLY A 19 2.76 6.67 -11.95
CA GLY A 19 3.89 6.92 -11.06
C GLY A 19 5.02 5.91 -11.22
N LYS A 20 5.24 5.43 -12.45
CA LYS A 20 6.30 4.47 -12.79
C LYS A 20 7.52 5.17 -13.37
N VAL A 21 8.68 4.52 -13.23
CA VAL A 21 9.94 4.87 -13.89
C VAL A 21 10.36 3.76 -14.86
N SER A 22 11.34 4.04 -15.72
CA SER A 22 11.83 3.10 -16.74
C SER A 22 12.70 1.93 -16.23
N PHE A 23 12.90 1.82 -14.91
CA PHE A 23 13.69 0.77 -14.27
C PHE A 23 12.97 0.22 -13.03
N GLU A 24 13.37 -0.97 -12.58
CA GLU A 24 12.79 -1.61 -11.40
C GLU A 24 13.79 -1.62 -10.25
N LEU A 25 13.33 -1.27 -9.05
CA LEU A 25 14.06 -1.50 -7.81
C LEU A 25 13.69 -2.88 -7.26
N VAL A 26 14.71 -3.71 -7.06
CA VAL A 26 14.60 -5.01 -6.39
C VAL A 26 15.13 -4.87 -4.98
N TYR A 27 14.32 -5.27 -4.01
CA TYR A 27 14.68 -5.26 -2.60
C TYR A 27 13.86 -6.31 -1.85
N ARG A 28 14.53 -7.11 -1.00
CA ARG A 28 13.92 -8.28 -0.35
C ARG A 28 13.21 -9.18 -1.39
N ASP A 29 11.90 -9.39 -1.24
CA ASP A 29 11.05 -10.19 -2.12
C ASP A 29 10.26 -9.34 -3.13
N GLU A 30 10.60 -8.07 -3.28
CA GLU A 30 9.85 -7.11 -4.09
C GLU A 30 10.65 -6.68 -5.33
N VAL A 31 9.92 -6.45 -6.43
CA VAL A 31 10.44 -5.94 -7.70
C VAL A 31 9.48 -4.84 -8.15
N SER A 32 9.89 -3.58 -8.10
CA SER A 32 8.93 -2.48 -8.17
C SER A 32 9.38 -1.39 -9.15
N PRO A 33 8.52 -1.02 -10.13
CA PRO A 33 8.81 0.04 -11.10
C PRO A 33 8.35 1.44 -10.63
N TYR A 34 7.90 1.60 -9.39
CA TYR A 34 7.28 2.86 -8.94
C TYR A 34 8.29 3.91 -8.48
N SER A 35 8.01 5.18 -8.72
CA SER A 35 8.86 6.32 -8.35
C SER A 35 8.90 6.59 -6.84
N VAL A 36 7.89 6.12 -6.09
CA VAL A 36 7.87 6.16 -4.62
C VAL A 36 7.65 4.77 -4.09
N GLN A 37 8.47 4.34 -3.14
CA GLN A 37 8.42 2.99 -2.59
C GLN A 37 8.71 3.02 -1.09
N SER A 38 8.42 1.91 -0.42
CA SER A 38 8.70 1.74 1.01
C SER A 38 9.31 0.39 1.30
N ALA A 39 10.36 0.41 2.14
CA ALA A 39 10.97 -0.77 2.74
C ALA A 39 10.84 -0.68 4.27
N PHE A 40 10.64 -1.84 4.89
CA PHE A 40 10.48 -1.97 6.34
C PHE A 40 11.58 -2.89 6.87
N VAL A 41 12.37 -2.39 7.80
CA VAL A 41 13.59 -3.04 8.32
C VAL A 41 13.60 -2.96 9.84
N LEU A 42 14.25 -3.91 10.50
CA LEU A 42 14.58 -3.80 11.91
C LEU A 42 15.83 -2.92 12.11
N PRO A 43 16.08 -2.43 13.34
CA PRO A 43 17.33 -1.77 13.70
C PRO A 43 18.55 -2.56 13.25
N ASN A 44 19.52 -1.88 12.63
CA ASN A 44 20.76 -2.46 12.10
C ASN A 44 20.58 -3.56 11.03
N GLU A 45 19.37 -3.76 10.51
CA GLU A 45 19.15 -4.76 9.48
C GLU A 45 19.66 -4.25 8.12
N PRO A 46 20.48 -5.06 7.40
CA PRO A 46 20.89 -4.72 6.04
C PRO A 46 19.71 -4.82 5.07
N LEU A 47 19.70 -3.94 4.07
CA LEU A 47 18.75 -3.89 2.98
C LEU A 47 19.51 -3.86 1.66
N ASP A 48 19.51 -4.99 0.96
CA ASP A 48 20.09 -5.10 -0.37
C ASP A 48 19.14 -4.49 -1.41
N LEU A 49 19.71 -3.62 -2.25
CA LEU A 49 19.07 -2.95 -3.37
C LEU A 49 19.75 -3.38 -4.66
N THR A 50 18.98 -3.76 -5.67
CA THR A 50 19.46 -4.07 -7.01
C THR A 50 18.56 -3.41 -8.04
N LEU A 51 19.12 -2.79 -9.08
CA LEU A 51 18.33 -2.26 -10.19
C LEU A 51 18.20 -3.29 -11.30
N ARG A 52 17.02 -3.33 -11.93
CA ARG A 52 16.80 -3.99 -13.22
C ARG A 52 16.41 -2.91 -14.23
N HIS A 53 17.17 -2.80 -15.30
CA HIS A 53 16.92 -1.85 -16.37
C HIS A 53 17.39 -2.42 -17.71
N GLN A 54 17.07 -1.71 -18.79
CA GLN A 54 17.48 -2.07 -20.15
C GLN A 54 18.45 -1.02 -20.69
N GLY A 55 19.49 -1.49 -21.38
CA GLY A 55 20.54 -0.63 -21.95
C GLY A 55 21.67 -0.30 -20.99
N GLY A 56 22.56 0.62 -21.38
CA GLY A 56 23.57 1.19 -20.50
C GLY A 56 23.04 2.46 -19.86
N ALA A 57 22.99 2.52 -18.53
CA ALA A 57 22.55 3.69 -17.78
C ALA A 57 23.34 3.83 -16.48
N THR A 58 23.61 5.08 -16.09
CA THR A 58 24.32 5.39 -14.85
C THR A 58 23.32 5.80 -13.78
N PHE A 59 23.51 5.25 -12.58
CA PHE A 59 22.64 5.51 -11.43
C PHE A 59 23.46 5.99 -10.24
N LYS A 60 22.89 6.97 -9.52
CA LYS A 60 23.44 7.48 -8.26
C LYS A 60 22.45 7.24 -7.14
N LEU A 61 22.96 6.77 -6.01
CA LEU A 61 22.20 6.59 -4.79
C LEU A 61 22.61 7.66 -3.78
N HIS A 62 21.63 8.40 -3.26
CA HIS A 62 21.81 9.37 -2.19
C HIS A 62 20.95 8.97 -0.99
N ALA A 63 21.59 8.66 0.15
CA ALA A 63 20.90 8.25 1.37
C ALA A 63 21.66 8.78 2.61
N PRO A 64 21.51 10.07 2.96
CA PRO A 64 22.41 10.74 3.90
C PRO A 64 22.27 10.27 5.35
N THR A 65 21.18 9.58 5.69
CA THR A 65 20.90 9.08 7.04
C THR A 65 21.03 7.56 7.16
N LEU A 66 21.52 6.89 6.11
CA LEU A 66 21.75 5.46 6.05
C LEU A 66 23.23 5.20 5.73
N THR A 67 23.79 4.12 6.27
CA THR A 67 25.11 3.67 5.82
C THR A 67 24.95 2.96 4.49
N VAL A 68 25.65 3.45 3.45
CA VAL A 68 25.58 2.90 2.10
C VAL A 68 26.90 2.19 1.77
N SER A 69 26.81 0.94 1.30
CA SER A 69 27.93 0.21 0.74
C SER A 69 27.60 -0.19 -0.69
N GLN A 70 28.41 0.24 -1.65
CA GLN A 70 28.27 -0.21 -3.03
C GLN A 70 28.89 -1.59 -3.17
N VAL A 71 28.07 -2.59 -3.47
CA VAL A 71 28.49 -3.99 -3.57
C VAL A 71 29.00 -4.27 -4.98
N LYS A 72 28.25 -3.80 -5.99
CA LYS A 72 28.58 -3.88 -7.42
C LYS A 72 27.97 -2.68 -8.15
N GLU A 73 28.21 -2.58 -9.45
CA GLU A 73 27.45 -1.66 -10.30
C GLU A 73 25.94 -1.91 -10.12
N GLN A 74 25.18 -0.84 -9.83
CA GLN A 74 23.73 -0.87 -9.62
C GLN A 74 23.25 -1.78 -8.47
N GLN A 75 24.16 -2.16 -7.57
CA GLN A 75 23.86 -2.94 -6.37
C GLN A 75 24.44 -2.26 -5.14
N TRP A 76 23.57 -1.93 -4.21
CA TRP A 76 23.93 -1.30 -2.93
C TRP A 76 23.36 -2.11 -1.79
N GLN A 77 24.07 -2.09 -0.67
CA GLN A 77 23.53 -2.51 0.61
C GLN A 77 23.38 -1.27 1.49
N LEU A 78 22.18 -1.06 2.02
CA LEU A 78 21.92 -0.03 3.03
C LEU A 78 21.90 -0.69 4.40
N SER A 79 22.52 -0.07 5.40
CA SER A 79 22.33 -0.48 6.80
C SER A 79 21.47 0.55 7.52
N ALA A 80 20.38 0.08 8.11
CA ALA A 80 19.51 0.89 8.95
C ALA A 80 20.21 1.33 10.24
N PRO A 81 19.97 2.54 10.74
CA PRO A 81 20.45 2.93 12.07
C PRO A 81 19.80 2.09 13.18
N PRO A 82 20.34 2.14 14.41
CA PRO A 82 19.77 1.44 15.55
C PRO A 82 18.43 2.03 16.02
N GLU A 83 18.17 3.30 15.71
CA GLU A 83 16.97 4.00 16.17
C GLU A 83 15.80 3.85 15.18
N PRO A 84 14.60 3.47 15.67
CA PRO A 84 13.38 3.44 14.87
C PRO A 84 13.01 4.82 14.31
N GLY A 85 12.62 4.87 13.05
CA GLY A 85 12.34 6.12 12.35
C GLY A 85 12.24 5.94 10.84
N ARG A 86 11.90 7.03 10.15
CA ARG A 86 11.86 7.08 8.69
C ARG A 86 13.16 7.67 8.15
N HIS A 87 13.75 6.97 7.19
CA HIS A 87 14.92 7.40 6.43
C HIS A 87 14.57 7.42 4.94
N GLU A 88 15.37 8.11 4.15
CA GLU A 88 15.16 8.23 2.71
C GLU A 88 16.43 7.84 1.96
N ALA A 89 16.22 7.07 0.89
CA ALA A 89 17.19 6.75 -0.12
C ALA A 89 16.61 7.15 -1.48
N VAL A 90 17.35 7.97 -2.24
CA VAL A 90 16.94 8.43 -3.57
C VAL A 90 17.90 7.87 -4.61
N ILE A 91 17.35 7.17 -5.59
CA ILE A 91 18.08 6.63 -6.74
C ILE A 91 17.78 7.52 -7.93
N HIS A 92 18.80 8.15 -8.50
CA HIS A 92 18.70 9.02 -9.66
C HIS A 92 19.30 8.33 -10.89
N ARG A 93 18.55 8.30 -11.98
CA ARG A 93 19.00 7.86 -13.30
C ARG A 93 19.49 9.08 -14.08
N GLU A 94 20.78 9.11 -14.42
CA GLU A 94 21.43 10.36 -14.86
C GLU A 94 21.03 10.86 -16.26
N ASP A 95 20.77 9.95 -17.20
CA ASP A 95 20.46 10.28 -18.60
C ASP A 95 19.02 10.81 -18.80
N THR A 96 18.07 10.37 -17.97
CA THR A 96 16.65 10.73 -18.07
C THR A 96 16.19 11.70 -16.99
N GLY A 97 16.92 11.78 -15.88
CA GLY A 97 16.50 12.53 -14.69
C GLY A 97 15.45 11.81 -13.83
N GLU A 98 15.06 10.57 -14.19
CA GLU A 98 14.11 9.79 -13.41
C GLU A 98 14.63 9.48 -12.00
N GLN A 99 13.71 9.46 -11.03
CA GLN A 99 14.03 9.25 -9.63
C GLN A 99 13.12 8.21 -8.98
N VAL A 100 13.74 7.36 -8.16
CA VAL A 100 13.02 6.51 -7.20
C VAL A 100 13.35 6.98 -5.78
N ARG A 101 12.33 7.41 -5.05
CA ARG A 101 12.38 7.62 -3.61
C ARG A 101 11.99 6.33 -2.89
N LEU A 102 12.92 5.77 -2.14
CA LEU A 102 12.67 4.67 -1.20
C LEU A 102 12.61 5.22 0.22
N ASN A 103 11.43 5.17 0.84
CA ASN A 103 11.30 5.36 2.28
C ASN A 103 11.76 4.09 2.99
N VAL A 104 12.77 4.20 3.84
CA VAL A 104 13.26 3.10 4.69
C VAL A 104 12.75 3.33 6.10
N PHE A 105 11.74 2.57 6.51
CA PHE A 105 11.18 2.62 7.86
C PHE A 105 11.88 1.60 8.75
N VAL A 106 12.68 2.11 9.69
CA VAL A 106 13.25 1.32 10.79
C VAL A 106 12.17 1.13 11.84
N MET A 107 11.75 -0.12 12.03
CA MET A 107 10.62 -0.51 12.86
C MET A 107 10.99 -0.64 14.33
N GLU A 108 10.03 -0.43 15.22
CA GLU A 108 10.10 -0.95 16.58
C GLU A 108 10.03 -2.48 16.56
N PRO A 109 11.01 -3.21 17.11
CA PRO A 109 10.96 -4.67 17.15
C PRO A 109 9.74 -5.18 17.93
N PHE A 110 9.12 -6.26 17.45
CA PHE A 110 7.98 -6.88 18.14
C PHE A 110 8.30 -7.29 19.59
N ALA A 111 9.55 -7.66 19.86
CA ALA A 111 10.02 -8.02 21.20
C ALA A 111 9.84 -6.90 22.25
N LYS A 112 9.66 -5.65 21.82
CA LYS A 112 9.37 -4.51 22.70
C LYS A 112 7.92 -4.45 23.17
N VAL A 113 6.96 -5.17 22.55
CA VAL A 113 5.60 -5.18 23.10
C VAL A 113 5.56 -6.03 24.38
N LYS A 114 5.06 -5.42 25.45
CA LYS A 114 4.92 -6.02 26.78
C LYS A 114 3.45 -5.95 27.19
N ASN A 115 2.87 -7.07 27.61
CA ASN A 115 1.47 -7.16 28.02
C ASN A 115 0.50 -6.57 26.98
N GLY A 116 0.78 -6.79 25.69
CA GLY A 116 -0.04 -6.27 24.58
C GLY A 116 0.10 -4.76 24.32
N MET A 117 1.09 -4.09 24.91
CA MET A 117 1.32 -2.65 24.76
C MET A 117 2.71 -2.38 24.14
N LEU A 118 2.79 -1.39 23.27
CA LEU A 118 4.04 -0.86 22.71
C LEU A 118 4.07 0.65 22.94
N HIS A 119 4.93 1.13 23.84
CA HIS A 119 5.06 2.55 24.20
C HIS A 119 3.70 3.24 24.50
N GLY A 120 2.82 2.58 25.26
CA GLY A 120 1.49 3.11 25.59
C GLY A 120 0.42 2.89 24.51
N TYR A 121 0.78 2.42 23.32
CA TYR A 121 -0.15 2.06 22.26
C TYR A 121 -0.60 0.59 22.38
N ARG A 122 -1.91 0.35 22.35
CA ARG A 122 -2.48 -0.98 22.53
C ARG A 122 -2.41 -1.81 21.24
N ILE A 123 -1.54 -2.81 21.23
CA ILE A 123 -1.44 -3.81 20.16
C ILE A 123 -2.41 -4.97 20.43
N GLY A 124 -2.50 -5.44 21.68
CA GLY A 124 -3.16 -6.70 22.00
C GLY A 124 -2.29 -7.92 21.66
N THR A 125 -2.93 -9.08 21.50
CA THR A 125 -2.23 -10.36 21.44
C THR A 125 -2.46 -11.04 20.09
N TYR A 126 -1.37 -11.35 19.38
CA TYR A 126 -1.43 -12.20 18.19
C TYR A 126 -1.69 -13.66 18.58
N PRO A 127 -2.28 -14.49 17.71
CA PRO A 127 -2.43 -15.91 17.99
C PRO A 127 -1.09 -16.63 18.19
N ASP A 128 -1.01 -17.53 19.17
CA ASP A 128 0.23 -18.27 19.49
C ASP A 128 0.66 -19.21 18.36
N LYS A 129 -0.32 -19.76 17.62
CA LYS A 129 -0.08 -20.64 16.48
C LYS A 129 -0.50 -19.96 15.18
N PRO A 130 0.34 -19.99 14.13
CA PRO A 130 -0.08 -19.54 12.81
C PRO A 130 -1.23 -20.41 12.28
N LEU A 131 -2.18 -19.79 11.57
CA LEU A 131 -3.30 -20.51 10.98
C LEU A 131 -2.78 -21.56 9.99
N ASN A 132 -3.15 -22.83 10.20
CA ASN A 132 -2.75 -23.97 9.38
C ASN A 132 -1.22 -24.06 9.17
N ASN A 133 -0.44 -23.70 10.18
CA ASN A 133 1.03 -23.65 10.12
C ASN A 133 1.60 -22.74 9.02
N ASN A 134 0.80 -21.83 8.46
CA ASN A 134 1.25 -20.96 7.39
C ASN A 134 2.08 -19.78 7.96
N PRO A 135 3.37 -19.64 7.57
CA PRO A 135 4.26 -18.61 8.11
C PRO A 135 3.76 -17.17 7.94
N ILE A 136 2.86 -16.92 7.00
CA ILE A 136 2.28 -15.59 6.78
C ILE A 136 1.46 -15.07 7.99
N TYR A 137 1.06 -15.97 8.90
CA TYR A 137 0.35 -15.68 10.14
C TYR A 137 1.25 -15.68 11.38
N LEU A 138 2.57 -15.78 11.23
CA LEU A 138 3.49 -15.48 12.33
C LEU A 138 3.34 -14.01 12.75
N PRO A 139 3.57 -13.68 14.04
CA PRO A 139 3.60 -12.28 14.48
C PRO A 139 4.53 -11.43 13.60
N PRO A 140 4.20 -10.15 13.37
CA PRO A 140 5.05 -9.27 12.59
C PRO A 140 6.41 -9.11 13.26
N ARG A 141 7.46 -8.87 12.46
CA ARG A 141 8.82 -8.67 12.98
C ARG A 141 8.94 -7.41 13.83
N GLY A 142 8.16 -6.38 13.48
CA GLY A 142 8.13 -5.10 14.15
C GLY A 142 6.99 -4.22 13.64
N PHE A 143 6.96 -2.98 14.13
CA PHE A 143 5.95 -1.99 13.79
C PHE A 143 6.58 -0.68 13.35
N VAL A 144 6.02 -0.06 12.33
CA VAL A 144 6.36 1.32 11.94
C VAL A 144 5.83 2.25 13.01
N LYS A 145 6.72 3.05 13.63
CA LYS A 145 6.34 4.17 14.47
C LYS A 145 5.85 5.30 13.57
N VAL A 146 4.63 5.77 13.80
CA VAL A 146 3.99 6.84 13.03
C VAL A 146 3.74 8.00 13.98
N THR A 147 4.31 9.15 13.67
CA THR A 147 4.07 10.43 14.33
C THR A 147 3.06 11.26 13.54
N LYS A 148 2.73 12.47 14.02
CA LYS A 148 1.84 13.39 13.28
C LYS A 148 2.47 13.82 11.95
N ASP A 149 3.79 13.99 11.92
CA ASP A 149 4.53 14.47 10.75
C ASP A 149 4.63 13.39 9.65
N ASP A 150 4.38 12.13 10.00
CA ASP A 150 4.46 11.01 9.07
C ASP A 150 3.15 10.78 8.29
N LEU A 151 2.05 11.47 8.63
CA LEU A 151 0.72 11.17 8.08
C LEU A 151 0.63 11.34 6.55
N ASP A 152 1.26 12.38 6.04
CA ASP A 152 1.24 12.74 4.62
C ASP A 152 2.45 12.18 3.84
N VAL A 153 3.30 11.38 4.49
CA VAL A 153 4.41 10.71 3.83
C VAL A 153 3.85 9.73 2.81
N LYS A 154 4.15 9.97 1.52
CA LYS A 154 3.86 9.01 0.45
C LYS A 154 4.65 7.72 0.67
N VAL A 155 3.93 6.60 0.78
CA VAL A 155 4.51 5.25 0.89
C VAL A 155 4.56 4.52 -0.45
N SER A 156 3.79 5.02 -1.41
CA SER A 156 3.80 4.71 -2.84
C SER A 156 3.26 5.93 -3.62
N PRO A 157 3.26 5.96 -4.96
CA PRO A 157 2.91 7.16 -5.72
C PRO A 157 1.58 7.83 -5.33
N HIS A 158 0.55 7.02 -5.03
CA HIS A 158 -0.83 7.49 -4.81
C HIS A 158 -1.34 7.30 -3.38
N PHE A 159 -0.52 6.79 -2.46
CA PHE A 159 -0.94 6.50 -1.08
C PHE A 159 0.02 7.06 -0.03
N THR A 160 -0.55 7.62 1.05
CA THR A 160 0.18 8.15 2.20
C THR A 160 0.07 7.21 3.42
N LEU A 161 1.08 7.25 4.30
CA LEU A 161 1.18 6.35 5.45
C LEU A 161 -0.03 6.46 6.39
N GLY A 162 -0.55 7.67 6.60
CA GLY A 162 -1.69 7.93 7.48
C GLY A 162 -2.95 7.17 7.08
N ARG A 163 -3.14 6.89 5.78
CA ARG A 163 -4.28 6.11 5.26
C ARG A 163 -4.27 4.65 5.72
N PHE A 164 -3.13 4.15 6.19
CA PHE A 164 -2.99 2.76 6.64
C PHE A 164 -3.11 2.60 8.16
N LEU A 165 -3.28 3.68 8.92
CA LEU A 165 -3.37 3.63 10.37
C LEU A 165 -4.58 2.87 10.88
N CYS A 166 -4.41 2.21 12.02
CA CYS A 166 -5.52 1.61 12.74
C CYS A 166 -6.45 2.71 13.29
N LYS A 167 -7.76 2.51 13.08
CA LYS A 167 -8.82 3.42 13.54
C LYS A 167 -9.01 3.47 15.06
N GLN A 168 -8.27 2.68 15.83
CA GLN A 168 -8.34 2.78 17.28
C GLN A 168 -7.98 4.19 17.75
N LYS A 169 -8.78 4.71 18.68
CA LYS A 169 -8.54 5.99 19.32
C LYS A 169 -7.31 5.87 20.22
N SER A 170 -6.36 6.78 20.02
CA SER A 170 -5.15 6.93 20.81
C SER A 170 -4.46 8.23 20.40
N ASP A 171 -3.57 8.72 21.26
CA ASP A 171 -2.58 9.72 20.89
C ASP A 171 -1.49 9.14 19.99
N PHE A 172 -0.61 10.01 19.50
CA PHE A 172 0.61 9.66 18.79
C PHE A 172 1.77 9.46 19.79
N PRO A 173 2.76 8.61 19.48
CA PRO A 173 2.90 7.84 18.24
C PRO A 173 1.91 6.68 18.15
N LYS A 174 1.52 6.34 16.92
CA LYS A 174 0.78 5.12 16.58
C LYS A 174 1.72 4.12 15.94
N TYR A 175 1.31 2.86 15.93
CA TYR A 175 2.13 1.78 15.40
C TYR A 175 1.35 0.96 14.39
N LEU A 176 1.94 0.69 13.23
CA LEU A 176 1.31 -0.11 12.18
C LEU A 176 2.24 -1.16 11.60
N VAL A 177 1.64 -2.19 11.00
CA VAL A 177 2.32 -3.11 10.10
C VAL A 177 1.83 -2.80 8.69
N LEU A 178 2.75 -2.74 7.73
CA LEU A 178 2.45 -2.54 6.31
C LEU A 178 3.35 -3.43 5.47
N ARG A 179 2.77 -4.10 4.48
CA ARG A 179 3.52 -4.95 3.54
C ARG A 179 3.78 -4.19 2.25
N PRO A 180 5.02 -4.12 1.75
CA PRO A 180 5.34 -3.50 0.46
C PRO A 180 4.49 -4.06 -0.69
N ARG A 181 4.23 -5.38 -0.68
CA ARG A 181 3.39 -6.05 -1.66
C ARG A 181 1.95 -5.53 -1.73
N LEU A 182 1.39 -5.10 -0.60
CA LEU A 182 0.05 -4.51 -0.56
C LEU A 182 0.06 -3.16 -1.28
N LEU A 183 1.06 -2.31 -1.03
CA LEU A 183 1.20 -1.03 -1.72
C LEU A 183 1.32 -1.22 -3.23
N ARG A 184 2.22 -2.13 -3.66
CA ARG A 184 2.37 -2.48 -5.08
C ARG A 184 1.07 -3.00 -5.71
N LYS A 185 0.32 -3.83 -4.97
CA LYS A 185 -0.99 -4.31 -5.43
C LYS A 185 -1.98 -3.17 -5.60
N LEU A 186 -2.02 -2.20 -4.68
CA LEU A 186 -2.94 -1.06 -4.79
C LEU A 186 -2.59 -0.16 -5.97
N GLU A 187 -1.30 0.11 -6.22
CA GLU A 187 -0.87 0.88 -7.39
C GLU A 187 -1.21 0.14 -8.71
N TYR A 188 -0.99 -1.17 -8.76
CA TYR A 188 -1.38 -2.00 -9.92
C TYR A 188 -2.90 -1.96 -10.15
N LEU A 189 -3.69 -2.10 -9.07
CA LEU A 189 -5.15 -2.05 -9.17
C LEU A 189 -5.65 -0.66 -9.61
N LEU A 190 -5.02 0.41 -9.12
CA LEU A 190 -5.39 1.78 -9.48
C LEU A 190 -5.14 2.06 -10.96
N GLU A 191 -3.99 1.62 -11.49
CA GLU A 191 -3.69 1.68 -12.92
C GLU A 191 -4.70 0.88 -13.75
N GLU A 192 -5.05 -0.33 -13.33
CA GLU A 192 -6.00 -1.18 -14.04
C GLU A 192 -7.43 -0.62 -14.00
N VAL A 193 -7.86 -0.03 -12.89
CA VAL A 193 -9.15 0.66 -12.76
C VAL A 193 -9.23 1.82 -13.75
N ASN A 194 -8.20 2.67 -13.80
CA ASN A 194 -8.15 3.78 -14.77
C ASN A 194 -8.10 3.28 -16.22
N ARG A 195 -7.39 2.19 -16.49
CA ARG A 195 -7.32 1.56 -17.83
C ARG A 195 -8.70 1.04 -18.29
N GLN A 196 -9.59 0.70 -17.35
CA GLN A 196 -10.98 0.31 -17.64
C GLN A 196 -11.94 1.51 -17.75
N GLY A 197 -11.44 2.75 -17.71
CA GLY A 197 -12.26 3.96 -17.83
C GLY A 197 -12.92 4.42 -16.52
N LEU A 198 -12.63 3.76 -15.41
CA LEU A 198 -13.05 4.20 -14.07
C LEU A 198 -12.05 5.24 -13.58
N ALA A 199 -12.34 6.52 -13.80
CA ALA A 199 -11.47 7.60 -13.35
C ALA A 199 -11.27 7.54 -11.83
N CYS A 200 -10.02 7.39 -11.39
CA CYS A 200 -9.70 7.24 -9.98
C CYS A 200 -8.28 7.75 -9.70
N SER A 201 -8.15 8.82 -8.92
CA SER A 201 -6.85 9.40 -8.56
C SER A 201 -6.16 8.65 -7.42
N SER A 202 -6.95 8.02 -6.55
CA SER A 202 -6.53 7.13 -5.46
C SER A 202 -7.75 6.40 -4.90
N PHE A 203 -7.53 5.29 -4.20
CA PHE A 203 -8.62 4.61 -3.49
C PHE A 203 -8.88 5.24 -2.12
N TYR A 204 -10.16 5.32 -1.74
CA TYR A 204 -10.51 5.59 -0.36
C TYR A 204 -10.25 4.33 0.48
N ILE A 205 -9.24 4.41 1.35
CA ILE A 205 -8.90 3.33 2.27
C ILE A 205 -9.81 3.41 3.50
N MET A 206 -10.89 2.65 3.48
CA MET A 206 -11.83 2.58 4.59
C MET A 206 -11.23 1.89 5.80
N SER A 207 -10.45 0.83 5.61
CA SER A 207 -9.77 0.14 6.72
C SER A 207 -8.52 -0.56 6.23
N ALA A 208 -7.41 -0.41 6.93
CA ALA A 208 -6.14 -1.04 6.59
C ALA A 208 -5.59 -1.81 7.79
N PHE A 209 -4.50 -1.37 8.42
CA PHE A 209 -3.95 -2.08 9.56
C PHE A 209 -4.95 -2.09 10.74
N ARG A 210 -5.08 -3.24 11.39
CA ARG A 210 -5.84 -3.38 12.64
C ARG A 210 -4.93 -4.01 13.68
N THR A 211 -4.78 -3.40 14.84
CA THR A 211 -4.15 -4.13 15.95
C THR A 211 -5.01 -5.34 16.34
N PRO A 212 -4.43 -6.43 16.86
CA PRO A 212 -5.22 -7.53 17.41
C PRO A 212 -6.30 -7.09 18.40
N TYR A 213 -5.97 -6.12 19.26
CA TYR A 213 -6.94 -5.50 20.16
C TYR A 213 -8.12 -4.88 19.40
N TYR A 214 -7.84 -3.98 18.45
CA TYR A 214 -8.91 -3.28 17.71
C TYR A 214 -9.73 -4.24 16.86
N ASN A 215 -9.08 -5.21 16.20
CA ASN A 215 -9.75 -6.22 15.39
C ASN A 215 -10.76 -7.03 16.23
N HIS A 216 -10.36 -7.44 17.45
CA HIS A 216 -11.27 -8.10 18.37
C HIS A 216 -12.40 -7.17 18.86
N ALA A 217 -12.08 -5.92 19.20
CA ALA A 217 -13.06 -4.95 19.70
C ALA A 217 -14.20 -4.64 18.71
N ILE A 218 -13.95 -4.79 17.40
CA ILE A 218 -14.98 -4.64 16.35
C ILE A 218 -15.58 -5.98 15.88
N GLY A 219 -15.41 -7.05 16.66
CA GLY A 219 -16.02 -8.36 16.40
C GLY A 219 -15.47 -9.11 15.17
N ASN A 220 -14.28 -8.77 14.68
CA ASN A 220 -13.71 -9.41 13.50
C ASN A 220 -13.01 -10.74 13.82
N VAL A 221 -12.85 -11.57 12.78
CA VAL A 221 -12.22 -12.89 12.89
C VAL A 221 -10.75 -12.80 13.33
N ARG A 222 -10.34 -13.80 14.14
CA ARG A 222 -9.01 -13.86 14.79
C ARG A 222 -7.83 -13.82 13.81
N TYR A 223 -7.96 -14.39 12.62
CA TYR A 223 -6.88 -14.47 11.62
C TYR A 223 -7.11 -13.51 10.44
N SER A 224 -7.78 -12.37 10.67
CA SER A 224 -7.95 -11.32 9.67
C SER A 224 -6.61 -10.77 9.18
N ARG A 225 -6.41 -10.71 7.86
CA ARG A 225 -5.16 -10.24 7.22
C ARG A 225 -4.83 -8.77 7.48
N HIS A 226 -5.80 -7.97 7.93
CA HIS A 226 -5.58 -6.60 8.40
C HIS A 226 -4.58 -6.52 9.56
N GLN A 227 -4.52 -7.54 10.41
CA GLN A 227 -3.57 -7.59 11.54
C GLN A 227 -2.12 -7.78 11.12
N TRP A 228 -1.86 -8.23 9.90
CA TRP A 228 -0.51 -8.46 9.38
C TRP A 228 -0.09 -7.45 8.30
N GLY A 229 -0.77 -6.30 8.25
CA GLY A 229 -0.45 -5.19 7.36
C GLY A 229 -0.59 -5.49 5.87
N GLY A 230 -1.33 -6.55 5.55
CA GLY A 230 -1.40 -7.11 4.20
C GLY A 230 -2.79 -7.01 3.57
N ALA A 231 -3.71 -6.23 4.14
CA ALA A 231 -5.07 -6.10 3.66
C ALA A 231 -5.60 -4.67 3.74
N VAL A 232 -6.50 -4.34 2.82
CA VAL A 232 -7.35 -3.15 2.89
C VAL A 232 -8.79 -3.45 2.51
N ASP A 233 -9.70 -2.70 3.12
CA ASP A 233 -11.07 -2.51 2.70
C ASP A 233 -11.14 -1.12 2.06
N PHE A 234 -11.60 -1.04 0.81
CA PHE A 234 -11.54 0.19 0.02
C PHE A 234 -12.68 0.31 -1.00
N TYR A 235 -12.84 1.52 -1.53
CA TYR A 235 -13.73 1.87 -2.63
C TYR A 235 -13.16 3.04 -3.45
N ILE A 236 -13.79 3.34 -4.58
CA ILE A 236 -13.55 4.56 -5.37
C ILE A 236 -14.49 5.64 -4.85
N ASP A 237 -13.95 6.82 -4.61
CA ASP A 237 -14.60 8.05 -4.11
C ASP A 237 -13.92 9.20 -4.86
N GLU A 238 -14.37 9.43 -6.09
CA GLU A 238 -13.77 10.40 -7.01
C GLU A 238 -14.75 11.49 -7.42
N LYS A 239 -16.05 11.19 -7.56
CA LYS A 239 -17.04 12.12 -8.12
C LYS A 239 -18.44 11.96 -7.49
N PRO A 240 -18.76 12.74 -6.44
CA PRO A 240 -17.90 13.69 -5.71
C PRO A 240 -16.94 12.99 -4.74
N LYS A 241 -15.88 13.68 -4.29
CA LYS A 241 -15.02 13.22 -3.20
C LYS A 241 -15.63 13.54 -1.84
N ASP A 242 -16.62 12.76 -1.42
CA ASP A 242 -17.40 13.01 -0.20
C ASP A 242 -17.18 11.96 0.90
N GLY A 243 -16.28 11.00 0.67
CA GLY A 243 -16.02 9.93 1.62
C GLY A 243 -17.00 8.77 1.50
N TYR A 244 -17.78 8.70 0.41
CA TYR A 244 -18.72 7.63 0.12
C TYR A 244 -18.41 6.99 -1.25
N PRO A 245 -18.74 5.71 -1.48
CA PRO A 245 -18.46 5.07 -2.76
C PRO A 245 -19.20 5.73 -3.93
N ASP A 246 -18.52 5.87 -5.06
CA ASP A 246 -19.13 6.29 -6.33
C ASP A 246 -20.10 5.21 -6.85
N ASP A 247 -21.08 5.65 -7.66
CA ASP A 247 -21.92 4.79 -8.51
C ASP A 247 -21.08 4.29 -9.70
N LEU A 248 -20.52 3.09 -9.56
CA LEU A 248 -19.59 2.50 -10.52
C LEU A 248 -20.28 1.76 -11.65
N ASN A 249 -21.54 1.36 -11.48
CA ASN A 249 -22.31 0.70 -12.54
C ASN A 249 -23.20 1.67 -13.34
N GLY A 250 -23.37 2.90 -12.86
CA GLY A 250 -24.09 3.99 -13.53
C GLY A 250 -25.61 3.84 -13.50
N ASP A 251 -26.16 3.10 -12.52
CA ASP A 251 -27.60 2.87 -12.41
C ASP A 251 -28.34 3.92 -11.55
N GLY A 252 -27.59 4.88 -10.98
CA GLY A 252 -28.10 5.95 -10.12
C GLY A 252 -28.27 5.56 -8.65
N THR A 253 -27.90 4.33 -8.26
CA THR A 253 -28.07 3.80 -6.90
C THR A 253 -26.75 3.27 -6.33
N ILE A 254 -26.27 3.89 -5.25
CA ILE A 254 -25.05 3.43 -4.58
C ILE A 254 -25.35 2.23 -3.67
N ASP A 255 -25.03 1.03 -4.15
CA ASP A 255 -25.24 -0.24 -3.46
C ASP A 255 -24.17 -1.32 -3.75
N HIS A 256 -24.43 -2.56 -3.35
CA HIS A 256 -23.49 -3.67 -3.57
C HIS A 256 -23.11 -3.93 -5.04
N HIS A 257 -23.91 -3.52 -6.02
CA HIS A 257 -23.61 -3.63 -7.44
C HIS A 257 -22.38 -2.79 -7.83
N ASP A 258 -22.11 -1.68 -7.16
CA ASP A 258 -20.89 -0.88 -7.36
C ASP A 258 -19.64 -1.64 -6.94
N SER A 259 -19.67 -2.21 -5.72
CA SER A 259 -18.58 -3.06 -5.25
C SER A 259 -18.40 -4.33 -6.10
N MET A 260 -19.42 -4.76 -6.85
CA MET A 260 -19.31 -5.88 -7.80
C MET A 260 -18.46 -5.52 -9.02
N VAL A 261 -18.51 -4.26 -9.47
CA VAL A 261 -17.67 -3.79 -10.60
C VAL A 261 -16.20 -3.99 -10.25
N LEU A 262 -15.76 -3.48 -9.10
CA LEU A 262 -14.39 -3.65 -8.60
C LEU A 262 -14.07 -5.13 -8.31
N TYR A 263 -14.97 -5.87 -7.68
CA TYR A 263 -14.75 -7.27 -7.37
C TYR A 263 -14.49 -8.10 -8.64
N ARG A 264 -15.33 -7.96 -9.67
CA ARG A 264 -15.17 -8.69 -10.94
C ARG A 264 -13.90 -8.30 -11.67
N LEU A 265 -13.58 -7.00 -11.70
CA LEU A 265 -12.32 -6.51 -12.25
C LEU A 265 -11.13 -7.21 -11.58
N ILE A 266 -11.08 -7.23 -10.24
CA ILE A 266 -9.95 -7.81 -9.50
C ILE A 266 -9.91 -9.34 -9.63
N ASP A 267 -11.06 -10.01 -9.65
CA ASP A 267 -11.11 -11.47 -9.83
C ASP A 267 -10.62 -11.88 -11.23
N ASN A 268 -10.98 -11.10 -12.27
CA ASN A 268 -10.47 -11.31 -13.63
C ASN A 268 -8.96 -11.07 -13.70
N LEU A 269 -8.45 -9.98 -13.10
CA LEU A 269 -7.02 -9.72 -13.02
C LEU A 269 -6.26 -10.86 -12.35
N SER A 270 -6.88 -11.54 -11.37
CA SER A 270 -6.25 -12.65 -10.65
C SER A 270 -5.90 -13.87 -11.51
N GLN A 271 -6.41 -13.94 -12.74
CA GLN A 271 -6.06 -14.97 -13.73
C GLN A 271 -4.84 -14.59 -14.58
N ARG A 272 -4.40 -13.33 -14.56
CA ARG A 272 -3.29 -12.87 -15.40
C ARG A 272 -1.94 -13.25 -14.78
N ARG A 273 -0.95 -13.53 -15.64
CA ARG A 273 0.41 -13.89 -15.23
C ARG A 273 1.11 -12.77 -14.47
N ASP A 274 0.92 -11.52 -14.88
CA ASP A 274 1.51 -10.33 -14.26
C ASP A 274 0.87 -10.00 -12.89
N TYR A 275 -0.31 -10.51 -12.59
CA TYR A 275 -0.95 -10.40 -11.26
C TYR A 275 -0.44 -11.42 -10.25
N ARG A 276 0.29 -12.46 -10.66
CA ARG A 276 0.62 -13.62 -9.82
C ARG A 276 1.25 -13.26 -8.46
N ALA A 277 2.06 -12.21 -8.41
CA ALA A 277 2.67 -11.73 -7.17
C ALA A 277 1.65 -11.15 -6.15
N PHE A 278 0.49 -10.68 -6.62
CA PHE A 278 -0.53 -9.99 -5.84
C PHE A 278 -1.70 -10.89 -5.42
N VAL A 279 -1.60 -12.20 -5.69
CA VAL A 279 -2.63 -13.17 -5.33
C VAL A 279 -2.91 -13.11 -3.82
N GLY A 280 -4.20 -13.11 -3.50
CA GLY A 280 -4.68 -13.12 -2.13
C GLY A 280 -6.20 -13.19 -2.03
N GLY A 281 -6.70 -12.81 -0.86
CA GLY A 281 -8.10 -12.67 -0.57
C GLY A 281 -8.74 -11.52 -1.34
N LEU A 282 -9.99 -11.74 -1.73
CA LEU A 282 -10.87 -10.75 -2.34
C LEU A 282 -12.27 -10.98 -1.77
N GLY A 283 -12.86 -9.96 -1.17
CA GLY A 283 -14.20 -10.02 -0.60
C GLY A 283 -15.05 -8.84 -1.03
N ARG A 284 -16.36 -9.03 -1.13
CA ARG A 284 -17.33 -7.96 -1.42
C ARG A 284 -18.26 -7.74 -0.23
N TYR A 285 -18.57 -6.50 0.08
CA TYR A 285 -19.42 -6.14 1.20
C TYR A 285 -20.48 -5.14 0.78
N ARG A 286 -21.71 -5.40 1.24
CA ARG A 286 -22.87 -4.54 1.02
C ARG A 286 -22.78 -3.28 1.89
N LYS A 287 -23.55 -2.27 1.50
CA LYS A 287 -23.87 -1.11 2.33
C LYS A 287 -24.45 -1.54 3.69
N THR A 288 -24.10 -0.82 4.74
CA THR A 288 -24.77 -0.86 6.04
C THR A 288 -25.17 0.55 6.48
N ALA A 289 -25.77 0.70 7.66
CA ALA A 289 -25.99 2.01 8.25
C ALA A 289 -24.68 2.75 8.60
N ALA A 290 -23.55 2.01 8.73
CA ALA A 290 -22.28 2.57 9.16
C ALA A 290 -21.32 2.94 8.02
N HIS A 291 -21.52 2.36 6.82
CA HIS A 291 -20.63 2.56 5.67
C HIS A 291 -21.31 2.17 4.35
N GLY A 292 -20.81 2.74 3.25
CA GLY A 292 -21.18 2.32 1.90
C GLY A 292 -20.66 0.92 1.52
N PRO A 293 -21.00 0.42 0.31
CA PRO A 293 -20.45 -0.81 -0.23
C PRO A 293 -18.92 -0.72 -0.40
N PHE A 294 -18.20 -1.82 -0.22
CA PHE A 294 -16.73 -1.80 -0.37
C PHE A 294 -16.18 -3.16 -0.79
N VAL A 295 -14.91 -3.16 -1.22
CA VAL A 295 -14.17 -4.36 -1.58
C VAL A 295 -13.01 -4.55 -0.61
N HIS A 296 -12.82 -5.79 -0.18
CA HIS A 296 -11.65 -6.23 0.56
C HIS A 296 -10.62 -6.81 -0.40
N VAL A 297 -9.35 -6.46 -0.25
CA VAL A 297 -8.23 -7.19 -0.85
C VAL A 297 -7.12 -7.45 0.16
N ASP A 298 -6.42 -8.55 -0.02
CA ASP A 298 -5.16 -8.79 0.68
C ASP A 298 -4.10 -9.46 -0.20
N VAL A 299 -2.90 -9.61 0.36
CA VAL A 299 -1.74 -10.27 -0.25
C VAL A 299 -1.37 -11.55 0.49
N ARG A 300 -2.37 -12.39 0.84
CA ARG A 300 -2.14 -13.63 1.60
C ARG A 300 -1.40 -14.73 0.82
N GLY A 301 -1.16 -14.54 -0.48
CA GLY A 301 -0.40 -15.46 -1.32
C GLY A 301 -1.20 -16.64 -1.87
N PHE A 302 -2.49 -16.76 -1.54
CA PHE A 302 -3.38 -17.78 -2.07
C PHE A 302 -4.79 -17.22 -2.29
N LYS A 303 -5.50 -17.76 -3.27
CA LYS A 303 -6.85 -17.33 -3.62
C LYS A 303 -7.82 -17.63 -2.46
N ALA A 304 -8.57 -16.63 -2.04
CA ALA A 304 -9.71 -16.76 -1.15
C ALA A 304 -10.79 -15.77 -1.61
N ARG A 305 -12.05 -16.22 -1.64
CA ARG A 305 -13.21 -15.42 -2.07
C ARG A 305 -14.32 -15.57 -1.05
N TRP A 306 -14.97 -14.47 -0.72
CA TRP A 306 -16.08 -14.43 0.22
C TRP A 306 -16.90 -13.15 0.03
N GLY A 307 -17.94 -13.01 0.83
CA GLY A 307 -18.87 -11.89 0.71
C GLY A 307 -20.12 -12.29 -0.05
N GLU A 308 -21.09 -11.38 -0.03
CA GLU A 308 -22.40 -11.53 -0.67
C GLU A 308 -22.47 -10.75 -1.97
#